data_AF-A0AAD6DGH8-F1
#
_entry.id   AF-A0AAD6DGH8-F1
#
_cell.length_a   1.000
_cell.length_b   1.000
_cell.length_c   1.000
_cell.angle_alpha   90.00
_cell.angle_beta   90.00
_cell.angle_gamma   90.00
#
_symmetry.space_group_name_H-M   'P 1'
#
loop_
_entity.id
_entity.type
_entity.pdbx_description
1 polymer ?
#
loop_
_entity_poly.entity_id
_entity_poly.type
_entity_poly.pdbx_seq_one_letter_code
_entity_poly.pdbx_strand_id
1 'polypeptide(L)'
;MKSPPRPATVYELDAYGNPVLHSMVSAIRDRVAKRKSTPYTGNRAQHRPRESQDCVIGVSMRSGSLDEMVKACGQNPTSPMTIFTSHQDMVSESNGFPGCRYRKISFLDEVKVLDSSAIADDQSIVRLTAFITKNDEEHMDPKIYVEQRVYEGRHNKIIVHELAFGGRIQVDKEYVFRACGDEDRILGKRDLRLRIVSESFNSYLRGHTTYYGYDIIDYVYVDEESISKDLPHTVWRNISEGPYKVFLNGKDLQILLKAKQENRGTVDVLSGENIELLRLRFAGQGYPTEDKVSAGNLDVRVIYKPRRRYGTFISDV
;
A
#
# COMPACT_ATOMS: atom_id res chain seq x y z
N MET A 1 -33.56 39.72 -26.12
CA MET A 1 -32.13 39.46 -25.82
C MET A 1 -32.04 38.05 -25.25
N LYS A 2 -31.30 37.13 -25.89
CA LYS A 2 -31.14 35.74 -25.42
C LYS A 2 -29.83 35.65 -24.63
N SER A 3 -29.89 35.21 -23.38
CA SER A 3 -28.71 35.01 -22.53
C SER A 3 -27.85 33.84 -23.04
N PRO A 4 -26.51 33.92 -22.91
CA PRO A 4 -25.63 32.83 -23.31
C PRO A 4 -25.87 31.58 -22.45
N PRO A 5 -25.73 30.37 -23.01
CA PRO A 5 -25.91 29.13 -22.28
C PRO A 5 -24.85 29.01 -21.18
N ARG A 6 -25.29 28.68 -19.96
CA ARG A 6 -24.39 28.35 -18.84
C ARG A 6 -23.96 26.88 -18.96
N PRO A 7 -22.67 26.56 -18.77
CA PRO A 7 -22.22 25.18 -18.77
C PRO A 7 -22.83 24.42 -17.59
N ALA A 8 -23.36 23.22 -17.85
CA ALA A 8 -23.75 22.29 -16.81
C ALA A 8 -22.49 21.64 -16.22
N THR A 9 -22.30 21.78 -14.91
CA THR A 9 -21.17 21.18 -14.18
C THR A 9 -21.60 19.81 -13.70
N VAL A 10 -21.00 18.76 -14.25
CA VAL A 10 -21.15 17.38 -13.76
C VAL A 10 -19.99 17.13 -12.80
N TYR A 11 -20.29 16.83 -11.54
CA TYR A 11 -19.29 16.42 -10.56
C TYR A 11 -19.15 14.89 -10.64
N GLU A 12 -17.93 14.42 -10.87
CA GLU A 12 -17.59 13.02 -10.75
C GLU A 12 -17.37 12.73 -9.25
N LEU A 13 -18.10 11.76 -8.68
CA LEU A 13 -18.03 11.40 -7.27
C LEU A 13 -17.20 10.12 -7.10
N ASP A 14 -16.39 10.05 -6.05
CA ASP A 14 -15.68 8.82 -5.68
C ASP A 14 -16.62 7.76 -5.05
N ALA A 15 -16.08 6.59 -4.71
CA ALA A 15 -16.81 5.48 -4.09
C ALA A 15 -17.39 5.81 -2.69
N TYR A 16 -17.00 6.95 -2.10
CA TYR A 16 -17.47 7.46 -0.82
C TYR A 16 -18.35 8.71 -0.98
N GLY A 17 -18.71 9.09 -2.22
CA GLY A 17 -19.59 10.21 -2.52
C GLY A 17 -18.93 11.59 -2.47
N ASN A 18 -17.59 11.67 -2.44
CA ASN A 18 -16.88 12.94 -2.44
C ASN A 18 -16.62 13.44 -3.88
N PRO A 19 -16.74 14.75 -4.14
CA PRO A 19 -16.40 15.31 -5.44
C PRO A 19 -14.91 15.11 -5.73
N VAL A 20 -14.62 14.40 -6.82
CA VAL A 20 -13.27 14.26 -7.36
C VAL A 20 -12.83 15.64 -7.84
N LEU A 21 -11.91 16.25 -7.09
CA LEU A 21 -11.36 17.58 -7.38
C LEU A 21 -10.47 17.51 -8.63
N HIS A 22 -11.07 17.60 -9.81
CA HIS A 22 -10.34 17.95 -11.02
C HIS A 22 -9.95 19.43 -10.93
N SER A 23 -8.66 19.73 -10.77
CA SER A 23 -8.15 21.10 -10.91
C SER A 23 -8.59 21.62 -12.28
N MET A 24 -9.29 22.75 -12.31
CA MET A 24 -9.71 23.47 -13.51
C MET A 24 -8.57 23.54 -14.54
N VAL A 25 -8.65 22.76 -15.61
CA VAL A 25 -7.74 22.89 -16.76
C VAL A 25 -8.38 23.86 -17.75
N SER A 26 -8.01 25.14 -17.65
CA SER A 26 -8.28 26.10 -18.72
C SER A 26 -7.29 25.87 -19.86
N ALA A 27 -7.76 25.33 -20.98
CA ALA A 27 -6.97 25.17 -22.19
C ALA A 27 -6.76 26.55 -22.87
N ILE A 28 -5.56 27.12 -22.74
CA ILE A 28 -5.11 28.22 -23.60
C ILE A 28 -4.47 27.59 -24.85
N ARG A 29 -5.06 27.83 -26.03
CA ARG A 29 -4.47 27.46 -27.32
C ARG A 29 -3.35 28.43 -27.64
N ASP A 30 -2.10 28.03 -27.42
CA ASP A 30 -0.96 28.76 -27.98
C ASP A 30 -0.69 28.38 -29.43
N ARG A 31 -0.55 29.42 -30.26
CA ARG A 31 -0.35 29.35 -31.71
C ARG A 31 1.04 28.80 -32.03
N VAL A 32 1.05 27.75 -32.85
CA VAL A 32 2.26 27.17 -33.46
C VAL A 32 3.00 28.24 -34.27
N ALA A 33 4.16 28.68 -33.79
CA ALA A 33 5.13 29.42 -34.58
C ALA A 33 6.20 28.45 -35.11
N LYS A 34 6.18 28.21 -36.42
CA LYS A 34 7.23 27.49 -37.17
C LYS A 34 8.58 28.22 -36.98
N ARG A 35 9.62 27.51 -36.54
CA ARG A 35 11.02 27.92 -36.77
C ARG A 35 11.83 26.82 -37.41
N LYS A 36 12.65 27.27 -38.36
CA LYS A 36 13.34 26.51 -39.41
C LYS A 36 14.54 25.75 -38.84
N SER A 37 14.79 24.59 -39.44
CA SER A 37 15.96 23.75 -39.31
C SER A 37 17.24 24.45 -39.80
N THR A 38 18.31 24.38 -39.03
CA THR A 38 19.70 24.50 -39.51
C THR A 38 20.57 23.46 -38.80
N PRO A 39 21.39 22.69 -39.54
CA PRO A 39 22.28 21.68 -38.96
C PRO A 39 23.67 22.29 -38.72
N TYR A 40 24.37 21.93 -37.63
CA TYR A 40 25.77 21.48 -37.69
C TYR A 40 26.39 21.12 -36.33
N THR A 41 27.25 20.09 -36.40
CA THR A 41 28.44 19.77 -35.61
C THR A 41 28.35 19.51 -34.11
N GLY A 42 28.61 18.24 -33.77
CA GLY A 42 29.01 17.82 -32.45
C GLY A 42 30.39 18.35 -32.07
N ASN A 43 30.50 18.72 -30.79
CA ASN A 43 31.73 18.66 -30.04
C ASN A 43 31.39 18.03 -28.69
N ARG A 44 32.02 16.89 -28.39
CA ARG A 44 32.08 16.28 -27.06
C ARG A 44 32.78 17.27 -26.13
N ALA A 45 32.00 18.14 -25.48
CA ALA A 45 32.44 18.80 -24.26
C ALA A 45 32.13 17.84 -23.10
N GLN A 46 33.17 17.42 -22.39
CA GLN A 46 33.03 16.80 -21.07
C GLN A 46 32.32 17.82 -20.16
N HIS A 47 31.01 17.68 -20.03
CA HIS A 47 30.27 18.39 -19.00
C HIS A 47 30.70 17.82 -17.65
N ARG A 48 31.59 18.54 -16.95
CA ARG A 48 31.65 18.43 -15.49
C ARG A 48 30.24 18.78 -14.97
N PRO A 49 29.63 17.95 -14.11
CA PRO A 49 28.39 18.33 -13.46
C PRO A 49 28.65 19.63 -12.71
N ARG A 50 27.79 20.62 -12.97
CA ARG A 50 27.73 21.86 -12.21
C ARG A 50 27.48 21.45 -10.76
N GLU A 51 28.41 21.76 -9.85
CA GLU A 51 28.29 21.47 -8.42
C GLU A 51 26.95 22.04 -7.92
N SER A 52 25.94 21.18 -7.72
CA SER A 52 24.78 21.53 -6.91
C SER A 52 25.26 21.56 -5.46
N GLN A 53 25.73 22.73 -5.05
CA GLN A 53 26.11 22.99 -3.66
C GLN A 53 24.90 22.63 -2.76
N ASP A 54 25.15 21.80 -1.74
CA ASP A 54 24.25 21.35 -0.67
C ASP A 54 23.39 20.07 -0.82
N CYS A 55 23.68 19.17 -1.75
CA CYS A 55 23.06 17.83 -1.71
C CYS A 55 23.94 16.83 -0.93
N VAL A 56 23.34 16.08 0.00
CA VAL A 56 24.03 14.98 0.72
C VAL A 56 23.88 13.69 -0.07
N ILE A 57 24.96 12.91 -0.21
CA ILE A 57 24.90 11.61 -0.89
C ILE A 57 24.61 10.54 0.15
N GLY A 58 23.45 9.89 0.02
CA GLY A 58 23.07 8.74 0.83
C GLY A 58 23.43 7.42 0.14
N VAL A 59 23.31 6.32 0.86
CA VAL A 59 23.56 4.97 0.34
C VAL A 59 22.41 4.01 0.66
N SER A 60 22.14 3.09 -0.26
CA SER A 60 21.24 1.96 -0.01
C SER A 60 22.02 0.87 0.72
N MET A 61 21.71 0.62 2.00
CA MET A 61 22.41 -0.38 2.81
C MET A 61 21.97 -1.80 2.48
N ARG A 62 20.67 -1.96 2.25
CA ARG A 62 20.04 -3.24 1.97
C ARG A 62 18.90 -3.03 0.99
N SER A 63 18.71 -4.00 0.09
CA SER A 63 17.59 -4.01 -0.83
C SER A 63 17.06 -5.42 -0.98
N GLY A 64 15.75 -5.55 -1.19
CA GLY A 64 15.10 -6.84 -1.39
C GLY A 64 13.63 -6.68 -1.76
N SER A 65 12.94 -7.79 -1.97
CA SER A 65 11.48 -7.77 -2.03
C SER A 65 10.88 -7.27 -0.72
N LEU A 66 9.62 -6.80 -0.78
CA LEU A 66 8.89 -6.35 0.41
C LEU A 66 8.85 -7.44 1.49
N ASP A 67 8.62 -8.70 1.12
CA ASP A 67 8.61 -9.86 2.03
C ASP A 67 9.95 -10.02 2.77
N GLU A 68 11.07 -9.99 2.03
CA GLU A 68 12.41 -10.14 2.60
C GLU A 68 12.76 -9.02 3.57
N MET A 69 12.39 -7.78 3.23
CA MET A 69 12.70 -6.60 4.02
C MET A 69 11.86 -6.53 5.29
N VAL A 70 10.56 -6.83 5.19
CA VAL A 70 9.63 -6.84 6.32
C VAL A 70 9.98 -7.97 7.30
N LYS A 71 10.28 -9.19 6.81
CA LYS A 71 10.73 -10.31 7.66
C LYS A 71 12.04 -10.00 8.40
N ALA A 72 12.94 -9.26 7.76
CA ALA A 72 14.20 -8.88 8.37
C ALA A 72 14.07 -7.87 9.52
N CYS A 73 13.01 -7.07 9.52
CA CYS A 73 12.73 -6.13 10.62
C CYS A 73 12.16 -6.83 11.88
N GLY A 74 11.80 -8.10 11.77
CA GLY A 74 11.26 -8.91 12.87
C GLY A 74 9.73 -8.83 12.98
N GLN A 75 9.16 -9.78 13.73
CA GLN A 75 7.71 -9.99 13.82
C GLN A 75 7.01 -9.08 14.84
N ASN A 76 7.75 -8.55 15.84
CA ASN A 76 7.21 -7.69 16.89
C ASN A 76 8.15 -6.51 17.17
N PRO A 77 8.37 -5.61 16.20
CA PRO A 77 9.22 -4.46 16.44
C PRO A 77 8.53 -3.50 17.43
N THR A 78 9.32 -2.80 18.24
CA THR A 78 8.83 -1.75 19.15
C THR A 78 8.27 -0.53 18.41
N SER A 79 8.52 -0.42 17.11
CA SER A 79 8.00 0.61 16.21
C SER A 79 7.85 0.02 14.81
N PRO A 80 6.80 0.36 14.06
CA PRO A 80 6.58 -0.26 12.78
C PRO A 80 7.56 0.25 11.73
N MET A 81 8.05 -0.67 10.90
CA MET A 81 8.82 -0.33 9.71
C MET A 81 8.01 0.65 8.85
N THR A 82 8.62 1.77 8.47
CA THR A 82 7.98 2.83 7.67
C THR A 82 8.54 2.80 6.25
N ILE A 83 7.67 2.54 5.28
CA ILE A 83 8.05 2.41 3.87
C ILE A 83 7.37 3.52 3.08
N PHE A 84 8.15 4.39 2.44
CA PHE A 84 7.64 5.38 1.50
C PHE A 84 7.36 4.74 0.15
N THR A 85 6.18 4.98 -0.40
CA THR A 85 5.77 4.39 -1.68
C THR A 85 5.06 5.39 -2.58
N SER A 86 5.34 5.31 -3.88
CA SER A 86 4.59 6.01 -4.93
C SER A 86 3.26 5.30 -5.24
N HIS A 87 3.05 4.09 -4.70
CA HIS A 87 1.85 3.29 -4.97
C HIS A 87 0.72 3.67 -4.01
N GLN A 88 -0.42 4.06 -4.58
CA GLN A 88 -1.69 4.08 -3.85
C GLN A 88 -2.23 2.66 -3.80
N ASP A 89 -1.94 1.95 -2.71
CA ASP A 89 -2.42 0.60 -2.48
C ASP A 89 -3.95 0.62 -2.31
N MET A 90 -4.68 0.06 -3.29
CA MET A 90 -6.15 -0.06 -3.23
C MET A 90 -6.63 -1.32 -2.50
N VAL A 91 -5.74 -2.27 -2.18
CA VAL A 91 -6.12 -3.57 -1.57
C VAL A 91 -5.12 -3.98 -0.48
N SER A 92 -5.58 -4.05 0.77
CA SER A 92 -4.75 -4.39 1.94
C SER A 92 -4.24 -5.83 1.96
N GLU A 93 -4.93 -6.76 1.28
CA GLU A 93 -4.62 -8.20 1.34
C GLU A 93 -3.43 -8.63 0.49
N SER A 94 -3.10 -7.92 -0.59
CA SER A 94 -2.03 -8.35 -1.50
C SER A 94 -0.62 -8.13 -0.94
N ASN A 95 -0.48 -7.17 -0.02
CA ASN A 95 0.82 -6.76 0.50
C ASN A 95 1.01 -7.21 1.97
N GLY A 96 -0.03 -7.67 2.66
CA GLY A 96 0.08 -8.12 4.06
C GLY A 96 0.91 -9.40 4.20
N PHE A 97 1.93 -9.37 5.07
CA PHE A 97 2.72 -10.54 5.42
C PHE A 97 2.33 -11.04 6.82
N PRO A 98 1.94 -12.32 6.98
CA PRO A 98 1.55 -12.86 8.28
C PRO A 98 2.62 -12.63 9.36
N GLY A 99 2.20 -12.10 10.51
CA GLY A 99 3.05 -11.88 11.66
C GLY A 99 4.05 -10.73 11.53
N CYS A 100 3.97 -9.91 10.48
CA CYS A 100 4.88 -8.78 10.31
C CYS A 100 4.11 -7.45 10.27
N ARG A 101 4.56 -6.47 11.05
CA ARG A 101 3.91 -5.15 11.17
C ARG A 101 4.74 -4.07 10.52
N TYR A 102 4.11 -3.32 9.64
CA TYR A 102 4.73 -2.19 8.96
C TYR A 102 3.65 -1.23 8.45
N ARG A 103 4.06 -0.03 8.07
CA ARG A 103 3.19 0.95 7.43
C ARG A 103 3.80 1.41 6.11
N LYS A 104 2.95 1.64 5.13
CA LYS A 104 3.31 2.33 3.90
C LYS A 104 2.77 3.73 3.91
N ILE A 105 3.61 4.69 3.55
CA ILE A 105 3.25 6.09 3.43
C ILE A 105 3.30 6.45 1.95
N SER A 106 2.13 6.69 1.38
CA SER A 106 1.97 7.14 0.00
C SER A 106 2.47 8.56 -0.15
N PHE A 107 3.46 8.77 -1.01
CA PHE A 107 3.85 10.10 -1.41
C PHE A 107 3.25 10.44 -2.77
N LEU A 108 2.87 11.70 -2.93
CA LEU A 108 2.55 12.24 -4.24
C LEU A 108 3.88 12.57 -4.92
N ASP A 109 4.17 11.87 -6.02
CA ASP A 109 5.25 12.25 -6.92
C ASP A 109 5.10 13.73 -7.28
N GLU A 110 6.07 14.56 -6.87
CA GLU A 110 6.11 16.01 -7.18
C GLU A 110 6.40 16.27 -8.68
N VAL A 111 6.04 15.36 -9.59
CA VAL A 111 6.29 15.48 -11.04
C VAL A 111 5.31 16.46 -11.73
N LYS A 112 4.65 17.35 -10.99
CA LYS A 112 3.80 18.42 -11.56
C LYS A 112 4.08 19.82 -11.02
N VAL A 113 5.22 20.07 -10.40
CA VAL A 113 5.75 21.44 -10.29
C VAL A 113 6.78 21.62 -11.40
N LEU A 114 6.28 21.97 -12.59
CA LEU A 114 7.07 22.30 -13.77
C LEU A 114 7.99 23.49 -13.47
N ASP A 115 9.23 23.23 -13.08
CA ASP A 115 10.30 24.18 -13.29
C ASP A 115 10.86 23.96 -14.70
N SER A 116 10.33 24.74 -15.64
CA SER A 116 10.54 24.58 -17.09
C SER A 116 11.98 24.82 -17.57
N SER A 117 12.93 25.10 -16.65
CA SER A 117 14.35 25.29 -16.96
C SER A 117 15.25 24.08 -16.72
N ALA A 118 14.76 22.94 -16.19
CA ALA A 118 15.59 21.80 -15.77
C ALA A 118 15.50 20.54 -16.67
N ILE A 119 15.13 20.69 -17.94
CA ILE A 119 14.61 19.61 -18.81
C ILE A 119 15.61 18.44 -19.10
N ALA A 120 16.90 18.59 -18.82
CA ALA A 120 17.90 17.55 -19.13
C ALA A 120 18.33 16.65 -17.94
N ASP A 121 18.42 17.19 -16.71
CA ASP A 121 18.84 16.43 -15.52
C ASP A 121 17.65 15.82 -14.76
N ASP A 122 16.43 16.28 -14.99
CA ASP A 122 15.25 15.88 -14.22
C ASP A 122 14.65 14.54 -14.70
N GLN A 123 15.10 14.01 -15.85
CA GLN A 123 14.61 12.73 -16.38
C GLN A 123 15.25 11.51 -15.68
N SER A 124 16.44 11.67 -15.12
CA SER A 124 17.16 10.59 -14.41
C SER A 124 16.87 10.56 -12.92
N ILE A 125 16.01 11.44 -12.41
CA ILE A 125 15.78 11.63 -10.96
C ILE A 125 14.28 11.48 -10.64
N VAL A 126 13.99 10.75 -9.57
CA VAL A 126 12.68 10.70 -8.92
C VAL A 126 12.74 11.55 -7.66
N ARG A 127 11.75 12.43 -7.45
CA ARG A 127 11.71 13.36 -6.31
C ARG A 127 10.68 12.93 -5.28
N LEU A 128 11.11 12.81 -4.04
CA LEU A 128 10.30 12.42 -2.91
C LEU A 128 10.46 13.43 -1.77
N THR A 129 9.34 13.93 -1.24
CA THR A 129 9.31 14.58 0.07
C THR A 129 8.81 13.57 1.11
N ALA A 130 9.67 13.16 2.03
CA ALA A 130 9.32 12.25 3.12
C ALA A 130 9.19 13.01 4.45
N PHE A 131 8.05 12.79 5.11
CA PHE A 131 7.81 13.29 6.45
C PHE A 131 8.29 12.25 7.46
N ILE A 132 9.07 12.66 8.46
CA ILE A 132 9.61 11.75 9.50
C ILE A 132 9.16 12.18 10.89
N THR A 133 9.26 11.27 11.87
CA THR A 133 9.02 11.65 13.27
C THR A 133 10.17 12.49 13.82
N LYS A 134 9.89 13.27 14.87
CA LYS A 134 10.95 13.96 15.62
C LYS A 134 11.95 12.98 16.24
N ASN A 135 11.51 11.78 16.60
CA ASN A 135 12.41 10.73 17.10
C ASN A 135 13.39 10.27 16.00
N ASP A 136 12.92 10.10 14.76
CA ASP A 136 13.78 9.73 13.64
C ASP A 136 14.77 10.84 13.29
N GLU A 137 14.37 12.11 13.41
CA GLU A 137 15.23 13.28 13.20
C GLU A 137 16.40 13.30 14.21
N GLU A 138 16.12 13.03 15.48
CA GLU A 138 17.11 13.03 16.56
C GLU A 138 17.97 11.76 16.59
N HIS A 139 17.53 10.69 15.90
CA HIS A 139 18.22 9.41 15.87
C HIS A 139 19.46 9.42 14.98
N MET A 140 20.48 8.65 15.38
CA MET A 140 21.64 8.39 14.53
C MET A 140 21.25 7.33 13.50
N ASP A 141 21.32 7.66 12.21
CA ASP A 141 20.99 6.76 11.09
C ASP A 141 19.61 6.10 11.22
N PRO A 142 18.52 6.89 11.17
CA PRO A 142 17.17 6.35 11.22
C PRO A 142 16.90 5.44 10.01
N LYS A 143 16.16 4.36 10.27
CA LYS A 143 15.81 3.37 9.26
C LYS A 143 14.64 3.86 8.43
N ILE A 144 14.95 4.47 7.29
CA ILE A 144 13.95 4.89 6.31
C ILE A 144 13.96 3.93 5.14
N TYR A 145 12.78 3.48 4.74
CA TYR A 145 12.62 2.56 3.63
C TYR A 145 11.84 3.20 2.49
N VAL A 146 12.20 2.86 1.25
CA VAL A 146 11.50 3.35 0.06
C VAL A 146 11.25 2.21 -0.92
N GLU A 147 10.05 2.19 -1.51
CA GLU A 147 9.73 1.30 -2.62
C GLU A 147 10.25 1.87 -3.94
N GLN A 148 10.87 1.00 -4.72
CA GLN A 148 11.31 1.21 -6.08
C GLN A 148 10.58 0.22 -6.99
N ARG A 149 9.93 0.71 -8.03
CA ARG A 149 9.46 -0.10 -9.14
C ARG A 149 10.62 -0.38 -10.10
N VAL A 150 10.86 -1.65 -10.39
CA VAL A 150 11.86 -2.11 -11.36
C VAL A 150 11.23 -3.03 -12.40
N TYR A 151 11.90 -3.23 -13.53
CA TYR A 151 11.46 -4.10 -14.60
C TYR A 151 12.38 -5.32 -14.74
N GLU A 152 11.83 -6.52 -14.56
CA GLU A 152 12.53 -7.79 -14.80
C GLU A 152 11.90 -8.46 -16.02
N GLY A 153 12.53 -8.25 -17.18
CA GLY A 153 12.00 -8.67 -18.48
C GLY A 153 10.70 -7.93 -18.81
N ARG A 154 9.57 -8.64 -18.81
CA ARG A 154 8.23 -8.05 -19.05
C ARG A 154 7.43 -7.77 -17.78
N HIS A 155 7.95 -8.16 -16.61
CA HIS A 155 7.24 -8.08 -15.35
C HIS A 155 7.68 -6.85 -14.56
N ASN A 156 6.71 -6.20 -13.92
CA ASN A 156 6.99 -5.15 -12.94
C ASN A 156 7.28 -5.84 -11.60
N LYS A 157 8.31 -5.38 -10.91
CA LYS A 157 8.70 -5.87 -9.59
C LYS A 157 8.87 -4.68 -8.66
N ILE A 158 8.57 -4.87 -7.39
CA ILE A 158 8.79 -3.87 -6.35
C ILE A 158 9.99 -4.33 -5.53
N ILE A 159 10.97 -3.45 -5.38
CA ILE A 159 12.12 -3.61 -4.50
C ILE A 159 11.99 -2.56 -3.40
N VAL A 160 12.28 -2.93 -2.16
CA VAL A 160 12.35 -2.00 -1.03
C VAL A 160 13.82 -1.76 -0.70
N HIS A 161 14.20 -0.50 -0.55
CA HIS A 161 15.54 -0.07 -0.18
C HIS A 161 15.56 0.47 1.26
N GLU A 162 16.53 0.05 2.06
CA GLU A 162 16.90 0.69 3.32
C GLU A 162 17.91 1.81 3.05
N LEU A 163 17.52 3.03 3.38
CA LEU A 163 18.31 4.24 3.13
C LEU A 163 19.17 4.58 4.35
N ALA A 164 20.47 4.73 4.15
CA ALA A 164 21.39 5.27 5.16
C ALA A 164 21.85 6.69 4.80
N PHE A 165 21.77 7.56 5.80
CA PHE A 165 22.05 8.99 5.69
C PHE A 165 23.48 9.35 6.14
N GLY A 166 24.19 8.41 6.78
CA GLY A 166 25.57 8.58 7.22
C GLY A 166 25.69 9.39 8.51
N GLY A 167 24.64 9.42 9.32
CA GLY A 167 24.53 10.18 10.56
C GLY A 167 23.08 10.56 10.86
N ARG A 168 22.90 11.66 11.60
CA ARG A 168 21.57 12.23 11.82
C ARG A 168 21.03 12.84 10.54
N ILE A 169 19.72 12.78 10.37
CA ILE A 169 19.05 13.48 9.28
C ILE A 169 19.11 14.99 9.52
N GLN A 170 19.41 15.73 8.46
CA GLN A 170 19.30 17.18 8.39
C GLN A 170 17.98 17.50 7.69
N VAL A 171 17.02 18.02 8.44
CA VAL A 171 15.71 18.43 7.90
C VAL A 171 15.91 19.57 6.89
N ASP A 172 15.06 19.61 5.87
CA ASP A 172 15.10 20.56 4.75
C ASP A 172 16.34 20.46 3.85
N LYS A 173 17.22 19.48 4.08
CA LYS A 173 18.27 19.10 3.12
C LYS A 173 17.76 18.05 2.14
N GLU A 174 18.36 18.08 0.95
CA GLU A 174 18.13 17.07 -0.07
C GLU A 174 19.21 16.00 -0.04
N TYR A 175 18.77 14.76 -0.15
CA TYR A 175 19.60 13.57 -0.18
C TYR A 175 19.46 12.89 -1.54
N VAL A 176 20.57 12.45 -2.13
CA VAL A 176 20.54 11.67 -3.38
C VAL A 176 21.00 10.25 -3.12
N PHE A 177 20.15 9.30 -3.49
CA PHE A 177 20.38 7.86 -3.42
C PHE A 177 20.41 7.30 -4.84
N ARG A 178 21.58 6.84 -5.28
CA ARG A 178 21.79 6.37 -6.64
C ARG A 178 21.00 5.10 -6.93
N ALA A 179 20.35 5.05 -8.09
CA ALA A 179 19.57 3.92 -8.57
C ALA A 179 18.45 3.42 -7.62
N CYS A 180 17.96 4.27 -6.72
CA CYS A 180 16.86 3.97 -5.78
C CYS A 180 15.51 4.58 -6.19
N GLY A 181 15.46 5.34 -7.28
CA GLY A 181 14.22 5.87 -7.85
C GLY A 181 13.60 4.88 -8.85
N ASP A 182 12.29 4.94 -9.05
CA ASP A 182 11.56 4.07 -9.99
C ASP A 182 12.26 3.98 -11.34
N GLU A 183 12.47 2.75 -11.81
CA GLU A 183 13.05 2.47 -13.11
C GLU A 183 12.14 2.98 -14.23
N ASP A 184 12.73 3.58 -15.25
CA ASP A 184 12.06 3.88 -16.51
C ASP A 184 12.46 2.84 -17.57
N ARG A 185 11.51 2.41 -18.40
CA ARG A 185 11.78 1.34 -19.39
C ARG A 185 12.81 1.72 -20.46
N ILE A 186 13.00 3.00 -20.70
CA ILE A 186 13.89 3.54 -21.72
C ILE A 186 15.19 4.03 -21.07
N LEU A 187 15.08 4.77 -19.96
CA LEU A 187 16.22 5.41 -19.30
C LEU A 187 16.92 4.50 -18.27
N GLY A 188 16.30 3.38 -17.89
CA GLY A 188 16.80 2.48 -16.86
C GLY A 188 16.55 3.02 -15.45
N LYS A 189 17.37 2.56 -14.49
CA LYS A 189 17.21 2.91 -13.08
C LYS A 189 17.53 4.38 -12.85
N ARG A 190 16.63 5.07 -12.14
CA ARG A 190 16.76 6.49 -11.81
C ARG A 190 17.29 6.68 -10.39
N ASP A 191 17.89 7.82 -10.14
CA ASP A 191 18.32 8.23 -8.81
C ASP A 191 17.12 8.75 -8.03
N LEU A 192 17.11 8.53 -6.71
CA LEU A 192 16.10 9.11 -5.81
C LEU A 192 16.68 10.37 -5.18
N ARG A 193 15.98 11.49 -5.33
CA ARG A 193 16.24 12.74 -4.61
C ARG A 193 15.17 12.91 -3.53
N LEU A 194 15.61 12.81 -2.28
CA LEU A 194 14.77 12.76 -1.11
C LEU A 194 14.93 14.05 -0.30
N ARG A 195 13.84 14.79 -0.11
CA ARG A 195 13.75 15.89 0.86
C ARG A 195 13.08 15.37 2.13
N ILE A 196 13.68 15.65 3.29
CA ILE A 196 13.11 15.25 4.58
C ILE A 196 12.49 16.45 5.29
N VAL A 197 11.28 16.27 5.82
CA VAL A 197 10.54 17.24 6.63
C VAL A 197 10.12 16.57 7.94
N SER A 198 10.22 17.24 9.09
CA SER A 198 9.79 16.67 10.38
C SER A 198 8.51 17.30 10.94
N GLU A 199 8.16 18.51 10.52
CA GLU A 199 6.93 19.17 10.92
C GLU A 199 5.71 18.45 10.32
N SER A 200 4.59 18.43 11.06
CA SER A 200 3.29 17.95 10.56
C SER A 200 3.21 16.45 10.21
N PHE A 201 4.14 15.62 10.71
CA PHE A 201 4.14 14.17 10.48
C PHE A 201 2.79 13.50 10.80
N ASN A 202 2.24 13.73 12.00
CA ASN A 202 0.97 13.11 12.42
C ASN A 202 -0.24 13.52 11.56
N SER A 203 -0.28 14.77 11.09
CA SER A 203 -1.33 15.23 10.17
C SER A 203 -1.17 14.63 8.79
N TYR A 204 0.08 14.47 8.31
CA TYR A 204 0.37 13.84 7.04
C TYR A 204 -0.05 12.36 7.03
N LEU A 205 0.21 11.63 8.12
CA LEU A 205 -0.14 10.21 8.23
C LEU A 205 -1.64 9.93 8.01
N ARG A 206 -2.53 10.78 8.55
CA ARG A 206 -3.98 10.52 8.58
C ARG A 206 -4.65 10.39 7.21
N GLY A 207 -4.01 10.82 6.13
CA GLY A 207 -4.53 10.70 4.75
C GLY A 207 -3.64 9.92 3.79
N HIS A 208 -2.44 9.51 4.22
CA HIS A 208 -1.41 8.98 3.32
C HIS A 208 -0.84 7.64 3.78
N THR A 209 -1.37 7.05 4.86
CA THR A 209 -0.77 5.87 5.47
C THR A 209 -1.70 4.66 5.44
N THR A 210 -1.14 3.53 5.00
CA THR A 210 -1.77 2.21 5.10
C THR A 210 -0.96 1.34 6.07
N TYR A 211 -1.65 0.74 7.03
CA TYR A 211 -1.04 -0.12 8.06
C TYR A 211 -1.26 -1.60 7.72
N TYR A 212 -0.20 -2.41 7.85
CA TYR A 212 -0.20 -3.84 7.54
C TYR A 212 0.20 -4.67 8.75
N GLY A 213 -0.41 -5.84 8.92
CA GLY A 213 -0.11 -6.78 10.01
C GLY A 213 -0.79 -6.49 11.35
N TYR A 214 -1.70 -5.51 11.38
CA TYR A 214 -2.49 -5.16 12.57
C TYR A 214 -3.88 -5.80 12.58
N ASP A 215 -4.34 -6.29 11.44
CA ASP A 215 -5.62 -6.97 11.34
C ASP A 215 -5.56 -8.31 12.09
N ILE A 216 -6.62 -8.62 12.83
CA ILE A 216 -6.82 -9.92 13.48
C ILE A 216 -7.75 -10.72 12.59
N ILE A 217 -7.37 -11.96 12.25
CA ILE A 217 -8.20 -12.87 11.48
C ILE A 217 -8.61 -14.03 12.38
N ASP A 218 -9.89 -14.06 12.76
CA ASP A 218 -10.50 -15.12 13.55
C ASP A 218 -11.40 -16.00 12.66
N TYR A 219 -11.50 -17.29 13.00
CA TYR A 219 -12.28 -18.26 12.25
C TYR A 219 -13.41 -18.83 13.11
N VAL A 220 -14.63 -18.81 12.57
CA VAL A 220 -15.79 -19.49 13.15
C VAL A 220 -16.11 -20.69 12.28
N TYR A 221 -15.91 -21.89 12.82
CA TYR A 221 -16.27 -23.11 12.12
C TYR A 221 -17.71 -23.49 12.46
N VAL A 222 -18.52 -23.71 11.43
CA VAL A 222 -19.92 -24.15 11.55
C VAL A 222 -20.12 -25.45 10.79
N ASP A 223 -21.00 -26.31 11.31
CA ASP A 223 -21.44 -27.53 10.65
C ASP A 223 -22.97 -27.52 10.49
N GLU A 224 -23.51 -28.57 9.85
CA GLU A 224 -24.95 -28.69 9.60
C GLU A 224 -25.79 -28.64 10.88
N GLU A 225 -25.30 -29.25 11.96
CA GLU A 225 -25.96 -29.24 13.27
C GLU A 225 -25.97 -27.82 13.87
N SER A 226 -24.84 -27.13 13.82
CA SER A 226 -24.68 -25.76 14.32
C SER A 226 -25.61 -24.79 13.60
N ILE A 227 -25.70 -24.92 12.28
CA ILE A 227 -26.56 -24.08 11.43
C ILE A 227 -28.04 -24.34 11.71
N SER A 228 -28.44 -25.59 11.95
CA SER A 228 -29.86 -25.93 12.20
C SER A 228 -30.38 -25.49 13.58
N LYS A 229 -29.50 -25.22 14.55
CA LYS A 229 -29.86 -24.92 15.94
C LYS A 229 -29.80 -23.42 16.31
N ASP A 230 -29.47 -22.52 15.38
CA ASP A 230 -29.36 -21.06 15.60
C ASP A 230 -28.51 -20.70 16.85
N LEU A 231 -27.42 -21.44 17.09
CA LEU A 231 -26.64 -21.26 18.31
C LEU A 231 -25.69 -20.05 18.20
N PRO A 232 -25.59 -19.20 19.24
CA PRO A 232 -24.56 -18.17 19.30
C PRO A 232 -23.17 -18.82 19.32
N HIS A 233 -22.28 -18.35 18.45
CA HIS A 233 -20.90 -18.82 18.39
C HIS A 233 -20.00 -17.94 19.24
N THR A 234 -19.41 -18.53 20.29
CA THR A 234 -18.42 -17.83 21.11
C THR A 234 -17.05 -18.01 20.48
N VAL A 235 -16.41 -16.90 20.13
CA VAL A 235 -15.02 -16.89 19.67
C VAL A 235 -14.14 -16.55 20.85
N TRP A 236 -13.28 -17.51 21.21
CA TRP A 236 -12.28 -17.31 22.24
C TRP A 236 -11.01 -16.75 21.61
N ARG A 237 -10.62 -15.54 22.01
CA ARG A 237 -9.31 -14.99 21.65
C ARG A 237 -8.26 -15.44 22.65
N ASN A 238 -7.05 -15.67 22.16
CA ASN A 238 -5.84 -15.86 22.96
C ASN A 238 -5.15 -14.51 23.33
N ILE A 239 -5.84 -13.39 23.18
CA ILE A 239 -5.31 -12.04 23.42
C ILE A 239 -5.95 -11.48 24.70
N SER A 240 -5.35 -10.46 25.31
CA SER A 240 -5.81 -9.73 26.51
C SER A 240 -7.23 -9.14 26.46
N GLU A 241 -7.98 -9.37 25.39
CA GLU A 241 -9.38 -8.98 25.23
C GLU A 241 -10.27 -10.21 25.41
N GLY A 242 -11.31 -10.08 26.25
CA GLY A 242 -12.21 -11.18 26.59
C GLY A 242 -12.91 -11.80 25.36
N PRO A 243 -13.49 -12.99 25.51
CA PRO A 243 -14.21 -13.65 24.43
C PRO A 243 -15.37 -12.78 23.93
N TYR A 244 -15.61 -12.80 22.62
CA TYR A 244 -16.77 -12.15 22.02
C TYR A 244 -17.70 -13.20 21.40
N LYS A 245 -18.98 -12.86 21.30
CA LYS A 245 -20.01 -13.73 20.73
C LYS A 245 -20.47 -13.19 19.39
N VAL A 246 -20.48 -14.05 18.39
CA VAL A 246 -21.07 -13.77 17.09
C VAL A 246 -22.37 -14.56 17.02
N PHE A 247 -23.48 -13.85 16.84
CA PHE A 247 -24.77 -14.48 16.59
C PHE A 247 -25.07 -14.41 15.10
N LEU A 248 -25.24 -15.57 14.48
CA LEU A 248 -25.54 -15.71 13.05
C LEU A 248 -26.86 -16.45 12.92
N ASN A 249 -27.74 -15.95 12.07
CA ASN A 249 -28.99 -16.63 11.78
C ASN A 249 -28.70 -17.88 10.94
N GLY A 250 -29.13 -19.05 11.41
CA GLY A 250 -28.91 -20.32 10.74
C GLY A 250 -29.61 -20.42 9.40
N LYS A 251 -30.82 -19.86 9.25
CA LYS A 251 -31.52 -19.82 7.94
C LYS A 251 -30.71 -19.04 6.90
N ASP A 252 -30.14 -17.90 7.29
CA ASP A 252 -29.30 -17.11 6.38
C ASP A 252 -28.03 -17.88 6.00
N LEU A 253 -27.41 -18.58 6.97
CA LEU A 253 -26.26 -19.45 6.70
C LEU A 253 -26.62 -20.62 5.78
N GLN A 254 -27.81 -21.22 5.89
CA GLN A 254 -28.29 -22.27 4.96
C GLN A 254 -28.46 -21.73 3.54
N ILE A 255 -29.05 -20.54 3.39
CA ILE A 255 -29.22 -19.88 2.09
C ILE A 255 -27.84 -19.62 1.45
N LEU A 256 -26.89 -19.07 2.22
CA LEU A 256 -25.52 -18.82 1.75
C LEU A 256 -24.79 -20.12 1.38
N LEU A 257 -24.93 -21.16 2.20
CA LEU A 257 -24.32 -22.47 1.93
C LEU A 257 -24.83 -23.06 0.62
N LYS A 258 -26.16 -23.07 0.43
CA LYS A 258 -26.79 -23.57 -0.80
C LYS A 258 -26.33 -22.79 -2.03
N ALA A 259 -26.36 -21.45 -1.96
CA ALA A 259 -25.91 -20.59 -3.06
C ALA A 259 -24.42 -20.81 -3.41
N LYS A 260 -23.55 -20.99 -2.41
CA LYS A 260 -22.12 -21.25 -2.64
C LYS A 260 -21.84 -22.67 -3.14
N GLN A 261 -22.64 -23.66 -2.76
CA GLN A 261 -22.55 -25.03 -3.28
C GLN A 261 -23.00 -25.11 -4.75
N GLU A 262 -24.10 -24.44 -5.11
CA GLU A 262 -24.58 -24.37 -6.50
C GLU A 262 -23.55 -23.69 -7.41
N ASN A 263 -22.90 -22.62 -6.94
CA ASN A 263 -21.81 -21.94 -7.67
C ASN A 263 -20.50 -22.73 -7.74
N ARG A 264 -20.29 -23.77 -6.91
CA ARG A 264 -19.12 -24.66 -7.03
C ARG A 264 -19.28 -25.68 -8.15
N GLY A 265 -20.51 -25.98 -8.57
CA GLY A 265 -20.77 -26.91 -9.68
C GLY A 265 -20.24 -26.42 -11.04
N THR A 266 -19.80 -25.16 -11.15
CA THR A 266 -19.34 -24.53 -12.40
C THR A 266 -17.84 -24.24 -12.44
N VAL A 267 -17.10 -24.43 -11.35
CA VAL A 267 -15.65 -24.16 -11.28
C VAL A 267 -14.92 -25.45 -10.91
N ASP A 268 -14.33 -26.07 -11.93
CA ASP A 268 -13.57 -27.30 -11.85
C ASP A 268 -12.21 -27.06 -11.17
N VAL A 269 -12.17 -26.92 -9.84
CA VAL A 269 -10.91 -26.90 -9.07
C VAL A 269 -11.08 -27.55 -7.69
N LEU A 270 -10.33 -28.63 -7.50
CA LEU A 270 -9.93 -29.22 -6.23
C LEU A 270 -9.35 -28.15 -5.28
N SER A 271 -10.00 -27.85 -4.15
CA SER A 271 -9.33 -27.55 -2.87
C SER A 271 -10.35 -27.22 -1.76
N GLY A 272 -10.46 -28.14 -0.78
CA GLY A 272 -11.11 -27.91 0.51
C GLY A 272 -12.59 -28.29 0.60
N GLU A 273 -12.89 -29.30 1.42
CA GLU A 273 -14.26 -29.60 1.92
C GLU A 273 -14.91 -28.37 2.58
N ASN A 274 -14.09 -27.42 3.05
CA ASN A 274 -14.52 -26.21 3.72
C ASN A 274 -15.08 -25.16 2.74
N ILE A 275 -16.14 -24.46 3.15
CA ILE A 275 -16.77 -23.38 2.39
C ILE A 275 -16.79 -22.12 3.26
N GLU A 276 -16.06 -21.07 2.88
CA GLU A 276 -16.24 -19.77 3.53
C GLU A 276 -17.63 -19.24 3.19
N LEU A 277 -18.51 -19.10 4.19
CA LEU A 277 -19.88 -18.62 4.03
C LEU A 277 -19.93 -17.10 4.04
N LEU A 278 -19.28 -16.49 5.03
CA LEU A 278 -19.35 -15.07 5.30
C LEU A 278 -18.01 -14.56 5.83
N ARG A 279 -17.70 -13.30 5.50
CA ARG A 279 -16.62 -12.53 6.13
C ARG A 279 -17.24 -11.29 6.79
N LEU A 280 -17.03 -11.15 8.08
CA LEU A 280 -17.44 -9.99 8.86
C LEU A 280 -16.22 -9.16 9.20
N ARG A 281 -16.26 -7.85 8.90
CA ARG A 281 -15.17 -6.93 9.21
C ARG A 281 -15.63 -5.91 10.23
N PHE A 282 -14.94 -5.86 11.37
CA PHE A 282 -15.17 -4.88 12.44
C PHE A 282 -14.00 -3.89 12.45
N ALA A 283 -14.28 -2.67 11.99
CA ALA A 283 -13.26 -1.65 11.85
C ALA A 283 -12.67 -1.22 13.21
N GLY A 284 -11.34 -1.11 13.27
CA GLY A 284 -10.62 -0.64 14.47
C GLY A 284 -10.60 -1.62 15.65
N GLN A 285 -11.00 -2.89 15.45
CA GLN A 285 -11.05 -3.93 16.49
C GLN A 285 -9.88 -4.94 16.40
N GLY A 286 -8.85 -4.61 15.62
CA GLY A 286 -7.58 -5.34 15.53
C GLY A 286 -6.54 -4.83 16.51
N TYR A 287 -5.26 -5.13 16.26
CA TYR A 287 -4.17 -4.64 17.11
C TYR A 287 -4.03 -3.11 16.99
N PRO A 288 -3.81 -2.41 18.11
CA PRO A 288 -3.43 -1.01 18.06
C PRO A 288 -2.05 -0.86 17.41
N THR A 289 -1.89 0.18 16.62
CA THR A 289 -0.58 0.60 16.09
C THR A 289 0.33 1.06 17.22
N GLU A 290 1.64 0.86 17.09
CA GLU A 290 2.60 1.22 18.14
C GLU A 290 2.62 2.74 18.41
N ASP A 291 2.33 3.55 17.39
CA ASP A 291 2.16 5.01 17.50
C ASP A 291 0.77 5.45 17.99
N LYS A 292 -0.15 4.50 18.20
CA LYS A 292 -1.53 4.69 18.67
C LYS A 292 -2.36 5.61 17.78
N VAL A 293 -1.96 5.82 16.52
CA VAL A 293 -2.70 6.67 15.57
C VAL A 293 -3.88 5.91 14.96
N SER A 294 -3.75 4.59 14.81
CA SER A 294 -4.76 3.72 14.23
C SER A 294 -4.84 2.36 14.93
N ALA A 295 -5.81 1.55 14.54
CA ALA A 295 -5.89 0.14 14.90
C ALA A 295 -6.26 -0.68 13.66
N GLY A 296 -5.78 -1.93 13.61
CA GLY A 296 -6.23 -2.88 12.61
C GLY A 296 -7.71 -3.21 12.74
N ASN A 297 -8.20 -4.05 11.85
CA ASN A 297 -9.56 -4.55 11.84
C ASN A 297 -9.62 -5.94 12.46
N LEU A 298 -10.78 -6.32 12.96
CA LEU A 298 -11.10 -7.73 13.20
C LEU A 298 -11.85 -8.26 11.98
N ASP A 299 -11.27 -9.25 11.32
CA ASP A 299 -11.93 -10.04 10.29
C ASP A 299 -12.33 -11.41 10.86
N VAL A 300 -13.65 -11.64 10.95
CA VAL A 300 -14.20 -12.94 11.35
C VAL A 300 -14.67 -13.69 10.11
N ARG A 301 -14.03 -14.82 9.82
CA ARG A 301 -14.36 -15.69 8.68
C ARG A 301 -15.18 -16.88 9.15
N VAL A 302 -16.40 -16.99 8.63
CA VAL A 302 -17.32 -18.08 8.95
C VAL A 302 -17.13 -19.19 7.93
N ILE A 303 -16.60 -20.32 8.37
CA ILE A 303 -16.22 -21.45 7.54
C ILE A 303 -17.16 -22.62 7.82
N TYR A 304 -17.94 -23.04 6.84
CA TYR A 304 -18.66 -24.31 6.88
C TYR A 304 -17.69 -25.46 6.71
N LYS A 305 -17.74 -26.43 7.63
CA LYS A 305 -16.97 -27.67 7.59
C LYS A 305 -17.95 -28.86 7.62
N PRO A 306 -18.05 -29.65 6.54
CA PRO A 306 -18.88 -30.85 6.55
C PRO A 306 -18.34 -31.85 7.57
N ARG A 307 -19.21 -32.44 8.39
CA ARG A 307 -18.79 -33.60 9.19
C ARG A 307 -18.57 -34.79 8.26
N ARG A 308 -17.38 -35.38 8.29
CA ARG A 308 -17.14 -36.68 7.65
C ARG A 308 -18.03 -37.71 8.33
N ARG A 309 -18.98 -38.29 7.59
CA ARG A 309 -19.72 -39.46 8.07
C ARG A 309 -18.72 -40.61 8.19
N TYR A 310 -18.34 -40.97 9.40
CA TYR A 310 -17.73 -42.28 9.63
C TYR A 310 -18.80 -43.32 9.29
N GLY A 311 -18.58 -44.06 8.21
CA GLY A 311 -19.47 -45.12 7.78
C GLY A 311 -19.61 -46.14 8.91
N THR A 312 -20.84 -46.33 9.37
CA THR A 312 -21.24 -47.48 10.15
C THR A 312 -20.94 -48.72 9.31
N PHE A 313 -19.89 -49.47 9.67
CA PHE A 313 -19.74 -50.85 9.20
C PHE A 313 -20.90 -51.64 9.79
N ILE A 314 -21.93 -51.89 8.99
CA ILE A 314 -22.90 -52.94 9.26
C ILE A 314 -22.15 -54.23 8.94
N SER A 315 -21.71 -54.94 9.98
CA SER A 315 -21.32 -56.33 9.87
C SER A 315 -22.60 -57.15 9.81
N ASP A 316 -23.00 -57.53 8.59
CA ASP A 316 -23.99 -58.60 8.42
C ASP A 316 -23.35 -59.93 8.86
N VAL A 317 -24.10 -60.63 9.71
CA VAL A 317 -23.86 -62.01 10.20
C VAL A 317 -24.31 -63.00 9.14
#